data_AF-A0A255D4Z5-F1
#
_entry.id   AF-A0A255D4Z5-F1
#
_cell.length_a   1.000
_cell.length_b   1.000
_cell.length_c   1.000
_cell.angle_alpha   90.00
_cell.angle_beta   90.00
_cell.angle_gamma   90.00
#
_symmetry.space_group_name_H-M   'P 1'
#
loop_
_entity.id
_entity.type
_entity.pdbx_description
1 polymer ?
#
loop_
_entity_poly.entity_id
_entity_poly.type
_entity_poly.pdbx_seq_one_letter_code
_entity_poly.pdbx_strand_id
1 'polypeptide(L)'
;MGTTASATGGLFGTAFALGKNVTAIANGTDDHALIIGTNGTALAGEGSIPASGIWSSQPSNHNTAIVVGNNSIAAAGSGDHNVATVIGNNNTAGAVDDPGNHNRATIIGSGNTAFVNNGNNNTGLLVGNNGKVYAGDGNGNTARLLGSNGFSAATHGDNNSSNVLGNNSSAYAGDTGSNNKTTVIGNNSQAYANVGDNNTAKVVGNNSYAQARNGNGNSARVSGNKSTAIAGPGDNNSVKVSGNGKYAQKP
;
A
#
# COMPACT_ATOMS: atom_id res chain seq x y z
N MET A 1 22.81 11.41 21.02
CA MET A 1 21.47 10.90 20.63
C MET A 1 21.40 9.44 21.04
N GLY A 2 20.45 9.12 21.92
CA GLY A 2 20.36 7.81 22.58
C GLY A 2 19.49 6.82 21.82
N THR A 3 19.32 5.65 22.42
CA THR A 3 18.40 4.60 21.97
C THR A 3 17.25 4.54 22.95
N THR A 4 16.02 4.55 22.43
CA THR A 4 14.80 4.60 23.23
C THR A 4 13.98 3.34 23.00
N ALA A 5 13.58 2.67 24.08
CA ALA A 5 12.56 1.63 24.08
C ALA A 5 11.55 1.96 25.18
N SER A 6 10.28 2.08 24.81
CA SER A 6 9.19 2.43 25.74
C SER A 6 7.96 1.60 25.43
N ALA A 7 7.45 0.87 26.43
CA ALA A 7 6.14 0.24 26.37
C ALA A 7 5.25 0.91 27.42
N THR A 8 4.23 1.62 26.97
CA THR A 8 3.30 2.41 27.80
C THR A 8 1.86 2.14 27.36
N GLY A 9 0.88 2.68 28.07
CA GLY A 9 -0.52 2.71 27.60
C GLY A 9 -1.37 1.45 27.85
N GLY A 10 -0.79 0.32 28.28
CA GLY A 10 -1.57 -0.89 28.56
C GLY A 10 -0.78 -2.05 29.19
N LEU A 11 -1.41 -3.23 29.25
CA LEU A 11 -0.79 -4.50 29.66
C LEU A 11 -0.13 -5.19 28.46
N PHE A 12 0.87 -6.05 28.69
CA PHE A 12 1.49 -6.94 27.70
C PHE A 12 2.29 -6.30 26.54
N GLY A 13 2.28 -4.97 26.41
CA GLY A 13 3.06 -4.29 25.38
C GLY A 13 4.59 -4.51 25.53
N THR A 14 5.29 -4.60 24.39
CA THR A 14 6.75 -4.77 24.37
C THR A 14 7.43 -3.77 23.45
N ALA A 15 8.53 -3.18 23.89
CA ALA A 15 9.39 -2.36 23.06
C ALA A 15 10.83 -2.86 23.13
N PHE A 16 11.46 -3.09 21.97
CA PHE A 16 12.86 -3.48 21.86
C PHE A 16 13.58 -2.59 20.85
N ALA A 17 14.69 -1.98 21.27
CA ALA A 17 15.49 -1.10 20.44
C ALA A 17 16.98 -1.47 20.53
N LEU A 18 17.57 -1.84 19.39
CA LEU A 18 18.99 -2.16 19.26
C LEU A 18 19.60 -1.33 18.14
N GLY A 19 20.54 -0.44 18.48
CA GLY A 19 21.07 0.47 17.48
C GLY A 19 21.61 1.77 18.02
N LYS A 20 21.93 2.70 17.11
CA LYS A 20 22.27 4.09 17.42
C LYS A 20 21.16 5.01 16.93
N ASN A 21 20.66 5.89 17.80
CA ASN A 21 19.61 6.85 17.46
C ASN A 21 18.35 6.14 16.92
N VAL A 22 17.89 5.13 17.64
CA VAL A 22 16.68 4.37 17.28
C VAL A 22 15.64 4.49 18.36
N THR A 23 14.37 4.44 17.97
CA THR A 23 13.21 4.58 18.87
C THR A 23 12.22 3.44 18.64
N ALA A 24 11.95 2.64 19.67
CA ALA A 24 10.82 1.71 19.74
C ALA A 24 9.80 2.24 20.74
N ILE A 25 8.55 2.45 20.33
CA ILE A 25 7.45 2.80 21.23
C ILE A 25 6.26 1.88 20.95
N ALA A 26 5.82 1.17 21.98
CA ALA A 26 4.54 0.46 22.02
C ALA A 26 3.62 1.22 23.00
N ASN A 27 2.46 1.68 22.54
CA ASN A 27 1.58 2.55 23.33
C ASN A 27 0.11 2.10 23.25
N GLY A 28 -0.23 1.15 24.11
CA GLY A 28 -1.52 0.46 24.11
C GLY A 28 -1.45 -0.90 24.80
N THR A 29 -2.53 -1.68 24.73
CA THR A 29 -2.53 -3.05 25.29
C THR A 29 -2.07 -4.04 24.22
N ASP A 30 -1.09 -4.88 24.57
CA ASP A 30 -0.51 -5.89 23.66
C ASP A 30 0.10 -5.31 22.37
N ASP A 31 0.59 -4.07 22.43
CA ASP A 31 1.31 -3.45 21.32
C ASP A 31 2.80 -3.87 21.31
N HIS A 32 3.36 -4.11 20.13
CA HIS A 32 4.73 -4.57 19.97
C HIS A 32 5.53 -3.68 19.02
N ALA A 33 6.60 -3.08 19.52
CA ALA A 33 7.55 -2.30 18.73
C ALA A 33 8.96 -2.90 18.78
N LEU A 34 9.52 -3.19 17.61
CA LEU A 34 10.86 -3.74 17.45
C LEU A 34 11.64 -2.89 16.44
N ILE A 35 12.82 -2.39 16.83
CA ILE A 35 13.77 -1.82 15.89
C ILE A 35 15.20 -2.31 16.09
N ILE A 36 15.83 -2.68 14.97
CA ILE A 36 17.26 -3.01 14.86
C ILE A 36 17.86 -2.17 13.71
N GLY A 37 18.79 -1.26 14.00
CA GLY A 37 19.43 -0.44 12.98
C GLY A 37 20.02 0.88 13.49
N THR A 38 19.98 1.93 12.66
CA THR A 38 20.41 3.28 13.04
C THR A 38 19.46 4.35 12.50
N ASN A 39 19.22 5.43 13.26
CA ASN A 39 18.38 6.57 12.85
C ASN A 39 16.96 6.16 12.41
N GLY A 40 16.32 5.24 13.12
CA GLY A 40 15.01 4.73 12.72
C GLY A 40 14.00 4.72 13.86
N THR A 41 12.76 4.41 13.52
CA THR A 41 11.62 4.51 14.42
C THR A 41 10.63 3.38 14.18
N ALA A 42 10.26 2.64 15.22
CA ALA A 42 9.16 1.68 15.24
C ALA A 42 8.11 2.14 16.26
N LEU A 43 6.89 2.43 15.81
CA LEU A 43 5.79 2.94 16.64
C LEU A 43 4.57 2.03 16.47
N ALA A 44 4.14 1.40 17.55
CA ALA A 44 2.90 0.64 17.62
C ALA A 44 1.98 1.30 18.65
N GLY A 45 0.74 1.59 18.28
CA GLY A 45 -0.26 2.12 19.19
C GLY A 45 -0.64 3.59 18.99
N GLU A 46 -1.15 4.22 20.05
CA GLU A 46 -1.53 5.64 20.02
C GLU A 46 -0.31 6.57 19.84
N GLY A 47 -0.47 7.62 19.04
CA GLY A 47 0.57 8.64 18.81
C GLY A 47 1.63 8.24 17.77
N SER A 48 1.39 7.17 17.01
CA SER A 48 2.37 6.59 16.07
C SER A 48 2.73 7.45 14.84
N ILE A 49 2.09 8.59 14.62
CA ILE A 49 2.51 9.69 13.73
C ILE A 49 1.54 10.89 13.87
N PRO A 50 2.00 12.15 13.75
CA PRO A 50 1.11 13.31 13.84
C PRO A 50 0.44 13.56 12.49
N ALA A 51 -0.73 12.97 12.26
CA ALA A 51 -1.63 13.39 11.19
C ALA A 51 -2.97 13.77 11.80
N SER A 52 -3.24 15.08 11.84
CA SER A 52 -4.55 15.71 12.07
C SER A 52 -5.17 15.80 13.48
N GLY A 53 -4.39 15.72 14.56
CA GLY A 53 -4.73 16.44 15.81
C GLY A 53 -6.07 16.11 16.50
N ILE A 54 -6.71 15.00 16.16
CA ILE A 54 -7.86 14.46 16.89
C ILE A 54 -7.35 13.15 17.48
N TRP A 55 -7.20 13.13 18.79
CA TRP A 55 -6.94 11.91 19.54
C TRP A 55 -8.30 11.20 19.64
N SER A 56 -8.58 10.19 18.82
CA SER A 56 -9.72 9.34 19.14
C SER A 56 -9.43 8.57 20.41
N SER A 57 -10.44 8.48 21.25
CA SER A 57 -10.44 7.76 22.53
C SER A 57 -10.58 6.24 22.34
N GLN A 58 -10.24 5.70 21.16
CA GLN A 58 -10.33 4.27 20.90
C GLN A 58 -9.09 3.57 21.48
N PRO A 59 -9.27 2.52 22.30
CA PRO A 59 -8.14 1.74 22.79
C PRO A 59 -7.29 1.23 21.62
N SER A 60 -6.04 1.67 21.53
CA SER A 60 -5.09 1.11 20.58
C SER A 60 -4.54 -0.19 21.15
N ASN A 61 -4.77 -1.32 20.47
CA ASN A 61 -4.33 -2.63 20.95
C ASN A 61 -3.79 -3.54 19.84
N HIS A 62 -2.98 -4.52 20.21
CA HIS A 62 -2.46 -5.57 19.31
C HIS A 62 -1.71 -5.04 18.07
N ASN A 63 -1.21 -3.81 18.12
CA ASN A 63 -0.52 -3.19 17.00
C ASN A 63 0.94 -3.64 16.98
N THR A 64 1.50 -3.83 15.78
CA THR A 64 2.87 -4.31 15.62
C THR A 64 3.66 -3.44 14.67
N ALA A 65 4.77 -2.87 15.13
CA ALA A 65 5.71 -2.12 14.33
C ALA A 65 7.11 -2.75 14.37
N ILE A 66 7.63 -3.13 13.21
CA ILE A 66 8.93 -3.79 13.10
C ILE A 66 9.79 -3.04 12.08
N VAL A 67 11.01 -2.67 12.49
CA VAL A 67 12.05 -2.14 11.62
C VAL A 67 13.32 -2.95 11.76
N VAL A 68 13.81 -3.49 10.65
CA VAL A 68 15.14 -4.07 10.53
C VAL A 68 15.87 -3.33 9.41
N GLY A 69 16.65 -2.32 9.77
CA GLY A 69 17.38 -1.47 8.83
C GLY A 69 17.58 -0.04 9.31
N ASN A 70 18.31 0.73 8.51
CA ASN A 70 18.72 2.09 8.83
C ASN A 70 17.78 3.13 8.24
N ASN A 71 17.70 4.30 8.88
CA ASN A 71 16.95 5.46 8.40
C ASN A 71 15.49 5.13 8.03
N SER A 72 14.86 4.25 8.81
CA SER A 72 13.57 3.66 8.44
C SER A 72 12.52 3.83 9.52
N ILE A 73 11.27 3.93 9.09
CA ILE A 73 10.11 4.16 9.94
C ILE A 73 9.06 3.07 9.67
N ALA A 74 8.61 2.41 10.73
CA ALA A 74 7.39 1.62 10.73
C ALA A 74 6.43 2.18 11.79
N ALA A 75 5.22 2.54 11.37
CA ALA A 75 4.17 3.04 12.25
C ALA A 75 2.90 2.21 12.08
N ALA A 76 2.46 1.54 13.14
CA ALA A 76 1.16 0.89 13.25
C ALA A 76 0.31 1.73 14.22
N GLY A 77 -0.65 2.48 13.67
CA GLY A 77 -1.36 3.55 14.36
C GLY A 77 -2.50 3.10 15.25
N SER A 78 -3.38 4.05 15.58
CA SER A 78 -4.59 3.83 16.38
C SER A 78 -5.47 2.73 15.79
N GLY A 79 -6.29 2.12 16.66
CA GLY A 79 -7.12 0.96 16.33
C GLY A 79 -6.47 -0.35 16.79
N ASP A 80 -6.96 -1.44 16.21
CA ASP A 80 -6.67 -2.80 16.64
C ASP A 80 -6.01 -3.63 15.52
N HIS A 81 -4.99 -4.41 15.88
CA HIS A 81 -4.31 -5.34 14.96
C HIS A 81 -3.66 -4.70 13.73
N ASN A 82 -3.24 -3.44 13.78
CA ASN A 82 -2.49 -2.83 12.69
C ASN A 82 -1.03 -3.29 12.69
N VAL A 83 -0.45 -3.53 11.51
CA VAL A 83 0.91 -4.07 11.36
C VAL A 83 1.70 -3.27 10.33
N ALA A 84 2.80 -2.67 10.78
CA ALA A 84 3.80 -2.05 9.90
C ALA A 84 5.13 -2.77 10.02
N THR A 85 5.68 -3.21 8.88
CA THR A 85 6.95 -3.95 8.83
C THR A 85 7.86 -3.38 7.77
N VAL A 86 9.11 -3.12 8.16
CA VAL A 86 10.18 -2.68 7.28
C VAL A 86 11.39 -3.60 7.41
N ILE A 87 11.89 -4.07 6.27
CA ILE A 87 13.17 -4.77 6.16
C ILE A 87 14.00 -4.07 5.07
N GLY A 88 15.11 -3.45 5.47
CA GLY A 88 16.02 -2.69 4.63
C GLY A 88 16.04 -1.18 4.97
N ASN A 89 16.67 -0.36 4.12
CA ASN A 89 17.07 1.01 4.50
C ASN A 89 16.24 2.11 3.84
N ASN A 90 16.13 3.27 4.50
CA ASN A 90 15.46 4.46 3.96
C ASN A 90 14.00 4.20 3.56
N ASN A 91 13.26 3.46 4.38
CA ASN A 91 11.88 3.09 4.08
C ASN A 91 10.89 3.71 5.08
N THR A 92 9.66 3.96 4.63
CA THR A 92 8.55 4.42 5.48
C THR A 92 7.33 3.54 5.27
N ALA A 93 6.95 2.76 6.26
CA ALA A 93 5.72 1.97 6.30
C ALA A 93 4.75 2.55 7.35
N GLY A 94 3.52 2.87 6.93
CA GLY A 94 2.44 3.27 7.81
C GLY A 94 1.23 2.37 7.63
N ALA A 95 0.82 1.67 8.68
CA ALA A 95 -0.48 1.03 8.84
C ALA A 95 -1.30 1.86 9.83
N VAL A 96 -1.80 3.00 9.37
CA VAL A 96 -2.13 4.17 10.22
C VAL A 96 -3.36 4.86 9.66
N ASP A 97 -4.36 5.15 10.48
CA ASP A 97 -5.30 6.29 10.42
C ASP A 97 -6.57 5.94 11.21
N ASP A 98 -7.29 6.99 11.60
CA ASP A 98 -8.22 6.99 12.71
C ASP A 98 -9.71 6.96 12.25
N PRO A 99 -10.52 5.93 12.59
CA PRO A 99 -10.17 4.59 13.10
C PRO A 99 -10.13 3.54 11.98
N GLY A 100 -9.14 2.65 12.03
CA GLY A 100 -9.02 1.49 11.15
C GLY A 100 -8.31 0.31 11.82
N ASN A 101 -8.83 -0.91 11.62
CA ASN A 101 -8.30 -2.13 12.21
C ASN A 101 -7.73 -3.07 11.14
N HIS A 102 -6.81 -3.94 11.54
CA HIS A 102 -6.26 -5.01 10.69
C HIS A 102 -5.56 -4.51 9.41
N ASN A 103 -5.05 -3.27 9.42
CA ASN A 103 -4.31 -2.73 8.28
C ASN A 103 -2.86 -3.24 8.31
N ARG A 104 -2.32 -3.61 7.14
CA ARG A 104 -0.99 -4.21 7.04
C ARG A 104 -0.12 -3.56 5.99
N ALA A 105 0.93 -2.85 6.41
CA ALA A 105 1.96 -2.29 5.55
C ALA A 105 3.26 -3.11 5.66
N THR A 106 3.77 -3.63 4.56
CA THR A 106 5.04 -4.38 4.54
C THR A 106 5.95 -3.86 3.43
N ILE A 107 7.21 -3.55 3.79
CA ILE A 107 8.26 -3.12 2.88
C ILE A 107 9.48 -4.02 3.02
N ILE A 108 10.02 -4.47 1.88
CA ILE A 108 11.28 -5.17 1.77
C ILE A 108 12.13 -4.51 0.66
N GLY A 109 13.26 -3.92 1.02
CA GLY A 109 14.19 -3.27 0.09
C GLY A 109 14.64 -1.89 0.57
N SER A 110 14.83 -0.92 -0.33
CA SER A 110 15.33 0.41 0.07
C SER A 110 14.67 1.60 -0.63
N GLY A 111 14.53 2.72 0.08
CA GLY A 111 13.99 3.96 -0.49
C GLY A 111 12.48 3.94 -0.73
N ASN A 112 11.74 3.06 -0.06
CA ASN A 112 10.34 2.81 -0.39
C ASN A 112 9.36 3.49 0.55
N THR A 113 8.13 3.65 0.10
CA THR A 113 7.02 4.15 0.91
C THR A 113 5.79 3.26 0.75
N ALA A 114 5.19 2.83 1.86
CA ALA A 114 3.92 2.11 1.89
C ALA A 114 2.98 2.75 2.91
N PHE A 115 1.87 3.29 2.45
CA PHE A 115 0.81 3.82 3.31
C PHE A 115 -0.43 2.96 3.15
N VAL A 116 -0.87 2.41 4.28
CA VAL A 116 -2.02 1.50 4.38
C VAL A 116 -2.93 2.06 5.46
N ASN A 117 -3.88 2.87 5.04
CA ASN A 117 -4.60 3.77 5.92
C ASN A 117 -6.11 3.72 5.68
N ASN A 118 -6.87 4.38 6.55
CA ASN A 118 -8.32 4.63 6.45
C ASN A 118 -9.19 3.40 6.13
N GLY A 119 -9.96 2.95 7.13
CA GLY A 119 -10.81 1.77 7.03
C GLY A 119 -10.11 0.50 7.54
N ASN A 120 -10.69 -0.66 7.26
CA ASN A 120 -10.27 -1.94 7.85
C ASN A 120 -9.74 -2.92 6.81
N ASN A 121 -8.83 -3.80 7.24
CA ASN A 121 -8.31 -4.92 6.44
C ASN A 121 -7.60 -4.50 5.15
N ASN A 122 -7.04 -3.29 5.10
CA ASN A 122 -6.25 -2.85 3.95
C ASN A 122 -4.86 -3.49 4.00
N THR A 123 -4.30 -3.82 2.83
CA THR A 123 -2.99 -4.48 2.73
C THR A 123 -2.12 -3.81 1.67
N GLY A 124 -0.94 -3.37 2.09
CA GLY A 124 0.12 -2.86 1.23
C GLY A 124 1.37 -3.73 1.32
N LEU A 125 1.86 -4.21 0.17
CA LEU A 125 3.13 -4.95 0.08
C LEU A 125 4.05 -4.33 -0.98
N LEU A 126 5.25 -3.97 -0.57
CA LEU A 126 6.27 -3.43 -1.46
C LEU A 126 7.57 -4.24 -1.34
N VAL A 127 8.01 -4.81 -2.46
CA VAL A 127 9.31 -5.49 -2.58
C VAL A 127 10.08 -4.88 -3.75
N GLY A 128 11.19 -4.21 -3.47
CA GLY A 128 11.99 -3.52 -4.48
C GLY A 128 12.64 -2.24 -3.94
N ASN A 129 12.96 -1.30 -4.82
CA ASN A 129 13.61 -0.05 -4.44
C ASN A 129 12.91 1.18 -5.01
N ASN A 130 12.88 2.28 -4.25
CA ASN A 130 12.29 3.55 -4.66
C ASN A 130 10.84 3.44 -5.15
N GLY A 131 10.09 2.48 -4.61
CA GLY A 131 8.69 2.24 -4.95
C GLY A 131 7.72 2.96 -4.02
N LYS A 132 6.46 3.03 -4.44
CA LYS A 132 5.36 3.51 -3.60
C LYS A 132 4.15 2.57 -3.66
N VAL A 133 3.55 2.32 -2.49
CA VAL A 133 2.32 1.53 -2.34
C VAL A 133 1.31 2.29 -1.49
N TYR A 134 0.05 2.33 -1.95
CA TYR A 134 -1.06 2.95 -1.23
C TYR A 134 -2.25 1.99 -1.20
N ALA A 135 -2.75 1.65 -0.01
CA ALA A 135 -3.97 0.86 0.14
C ALA A 135 -4.85 1.46 1.23
N GLY A 136 -6.02 2.01 0.88
CA GLY A 136 -6.81 2.70 1.89
C GLY A 136 -8.10 3.34 1.39
N ASP A 137 -8.64 4.24 2.20
CA ASP A 137 -9.86 5.02 1.95
C ASP A 137 -11.10 4.12 1.68
N GLY A 138 -11.19 3.04 2.45
CA GLY A 138 -12.21 2.00 2.35
C GLY A 138 -11.75 0.71 3.02
N ASN A 139 -12.48 -0.39 2.86
CA ASN A 139 -12.15 -1.67 3.49
C ASN A 139 -11.65 -2.71 2.48
N GLY A 140 -10.71 -3.55 2.90
CA GLY A 140 -10.24 -4.70 2.11
C GLY A 140 -9.42 -4.33 0.87
N ASN A 141 -8.93 -3.09 0.77
CA ASN A 141 -8.13 -2.65 -0.36
C ASN A 141 -6.74 -3.28 -0.31
N THR A 142 -6.26 -3.77 -1.46
CA THR A 142 -4.95 -4.45 -1.57
C THR A 142 -4.09 -3.83 -2.65
N ALA A 143 -2.94 -3.28 -2.29
CA ALA A 143 -1.95 -2.77 -3.24
C ALA A 143 -0.61 -3.51 -3.09
N ARG A 144 -0.04 -3.93 -4.22
CA ARG A 144 1.20 -4.71 -4.22
C ARG A 144 2.13 -4.27 -5.35
N LEU A 145 3.38 -3.99 -5.00
CA LEU A 145 4.44 -3.65 -5.93
C LEU A 145 5.64 -4.59 -5.74
N LEU A 146 5.95 -5.37 -6.78
CA LEU A 146 7.17 -6.15 -6.91
C LEU A 146 8.00 -5.56 -8.07
N GLY A 147 8.96 -4.71 -7.73
CA GLY A 147 9.76 -3.98 -8.70
C GLY A 147 10.31 -2.67 -8.15
N SER A 148 11.20 -2.03 -8.93
CA SER A 148 11.82 -0.76 -8.56
C SER A 148 11.19 0.42 -9.29
N ASN A 149 11.20 1.60 -8.65
CA ASN A 149 10.64 2.86 -9.16
C ASN A 149 9.18 2.74 -9.62
N GLY A 150 8.40 1.85 -9.00
CA GLY A 150 7.02 1.60 -9.36
C GLY A 150 6.03 2.29 -8.43
N PHE A 151 4.76 2.22 -8.80
CA PHE A 151 3.63 2.73 -8.02
C PHE A 151 2.46 1.76 -8.07
N SER A 152 1.90 1.39 -6.93
CA SER A 152 0.66 0.59 -6.86
C SER A 152 -0.30 1.22 -5.85
N ALA A 153 -1.50 1.56 -6.30
CA ALA A 153 -2.53 2.12 -5.45
C ALA A 153 -3.86 1.38 -5.59
N ALA A 154 -4.46 1.04 -4.45
CA ALA A 154 -5.82 0.54 -4.31
C ALA A 154 -6.54 1.42 -3.30
N THR A 155 -7.32 2.38 -3.77
CA THR A 155 -7.88 3.43 -2.90
C THR A 155 -9.36 3.61 -3.14
N HIS A 156 -10.05 4.27 -2.21
CA HIS A 156 -11.42 4.78 -2.32
C HIS A 156 -12.47 3.70 -2.64
N GLY A 157 -13.37 3.41 -1.70
CA GLY A 157 -14.32 2.31 -1.81
C GLY A 157 -13.70 0.98 -1.37
N ASP A 158 -14.46 -0.10 -1.47
CA ASP A 158 -14.08 -1.38 -0.85
C ASP A 158 -13.52 -2.39 -1.86
N ASN A 159 -12.62 -3.25 -1.40
CA ASN A 159 -12.11 -4.42 -2.13
C ASN A 159 -11.42 -4.10 -3.48
N ASN A 160 -10.85 -2.90 -3.62
CA ASN A 160 -10.02 -2.55 -4.76
C ASN A 160 -8.67 -3.29 -4.69
N SER A 161 -8.15 -3.73 -5.84
CA SER A 161 -6.92 -4.51 -5.90
C SER A 161 -5.97 -4.01 -6.99
N SER A 162 -4.77 -3.61 -6.61
CA SER A 162 -3.70 -3.18 -7.51
C SER A 162 -2.48 -4.07 -7.36
N ASN A 163 -1.98 -4.59 -8.49
CA ASN A 163 -0.82 -5.47 -8.54
C ASN A 163 0.15 -5.04 -9.63
N VAL A 164 1.39 -4.74 -9.26
CA VAL A 164 2.49 -4.44 -10.18
C VAL A 164 3.60 -5.45 -10.00
N LEU A 165 4.00 -6.08 -11.10
CA LEU A 165 5.19 -6.91 -11.23
C LEU A 165 6.04 -6.35 -12.38
N GLY A 166 7.03 -5.53 -12.03
CA GLY A 166 7.92 -4.88 -13.00
C GLY A 166 8.45 -3.53 -12.53
N ASN A 167 9.49 -3.07 -13.21
CA ASN A 167 10.18 -1.81 -12.90
C ASN A 167 9.56 -0.63 -13.67
N ASN A 168 9.59 0.54 -13.04
CA ASN A 168 9.05 1.80 -13.59
C ASN A 168 7.59 1.66 -14.06
N SER A 169 6.81 0.83 -13.36
CA SER A 169 5.44 0.50 -13.73
C SER A 169 4.45 1.03 -12.70
N SER A 170 3.24 1.34 -13.15
CA SER A 170 2.20 1.96 -12.32
C SER A 170 0.87 1.20 -12.44
N ALA A 171 0.19 0.97 -11.33
CA ALA A 171 -1.17 0.45 -11.37
C ALA A 171 -2.06 1.15 -10.33
N TYR A 172 -3.27 1.54 -10.75
CA TYR A 172 -4.19 2.29 -9.92
C TYR A 172 -5.60 1.71 -10.02
N ALA A 173 -6.10 1.18 -8.91
CA ALA A 173 -7.44 0.62 -8.76
C ALA A 173 -8.25 1.44 -7.76
N GLY A 174 -9.40 1.96 -8.20
CA GLY A 174 -10.32 2.73 -7.35
C GLY A 174 -9.93 4.20 -7.21
N ASP A 175 -10.94 5.06 -7.43
CA ASP A 175 -10.93 6.53 -7.32
C ASP A 175 -12.27 6.94 -6.71
N THR A 176 -13.33 6.37 -7.28
CA THR A 176 -14.65 6.17 -6.68
C THR A 176 -15.15 4.79 -7.08
N GLY A 177 -15.80 4.07 -6.15
CA GLY A 177 -16.36 2.74 -6.39
C GLY A 177 -15.49 1.57 -5.89
N SER A 178 -16.09 0.40 -5.88
CA SER A 178 -15.60 -0.81 -5.24
C SER A 178 -15.25 -1.91 -6.24
N ASN A 179 -14.44 -2.88 -5.80
CA ASN A 179 -14.08 -4.08 -6.57
C ASN A 179 -13.32 -3.81 -7.88
N ASN A 180 -12.65 -2.67 -8.00
CA ASN A 180 -11.81 -2.37 -9.15
C ASN A 180 -10.49 -3.14 -9.08
N LYS A 181 -10.00 -3.63 -10.22
CA LYS A 181 -8.80 -4.47 -10.28
C LYS A 181 -7.81 -4.01 -11.34
N THR A 182 -6.56 -3.82 -10.94
CA THR A 182 -5.46 -3.59 -11.86
C THR A 182 -4.37 -4.65 -11.72
N THR A 183 -3.74 -4.97 -12.85
CA THR A 183 -2.59 -5.87 -12.88
C THR A 183 -1.63 -5.43 -13.98
N VAL A 184 -0.37 -5.16 -13.62
CA VAL A 184 0.72 -4.91 -14.56
C VAL A 184 1.77 -5.99 -14.39
N ILE A 185 2.10 -6.69 -15.47
CA ILE A 185 3.22 -7.62 -15.56
C ILE A 185 4.10 -7.15 -16.72
N GLY A 186 5.23 -6.52 -16.38
CA GLY A 186 6.15 -5.91 -17.33
C GLY A 186 6.66 -4.56 -16.86
N ASN A 187 7.67 -4.05 -17.56
CA ASN A 187 8.36 -2.81 -17.25
C ASN A 187 7.77 -1.62 -18.02
N ASN A 188 7.93 -0.42 -17.45
CA ASN A 188 7.48 0.84 -18.04
C ASN A 188 6.00 0.81 -18.46
N SER A 189 5.14 0.15 -17.69
CA SER A 189 3.77 -0.15 -18.09
C SER A 189 2.75 0.34 -17.08
N GLN A 190 1.53 0.58 -17.54
CA GLN A 190 0.50 1.24 -16.74
C GLN A 190 -0.86 0.55 -16.85
N ALA A 191 -1.56 0.39 -15.73
CA ALA A 191 -2.94 -0.09 -15.70
C ALA A 191 -3.82 0.79 -14.79
N TYR A 192 -4.97 1.23 -15.30
CA TYR A 192 -5.92 2.08 -14.58
C TYR A 192 -7.32 1.46 -14.60
N ALA A 193 -7.85 1.11 -13.43
CA ALA A 193 -9.25 0.72 -13.25
C ALA A 193 -9.89 1.69 -12.27
N ASN A 194 -10.45 2.79 -12.78
CA ASN A 194 -10.86 3.94 -11.97
C ASN A 194 -12.28 4.42 -12.30
N VAL A 195 -12.98 4.94 -11.29
CA VAL A 195 -14.35 5.49 -11.36
C VAL A 195 -15.41 4.46 -11.76
N GLY A 196 -16.26 4.12 -10.79
CA GLY A 196 -17.30 3.10 -10.90
C GLY A 196 -16.87 1.75 -10.29
N ASP A 197 -17.74 0.75 -10.37
CA ASP A 197 -17.55 -0.54 -9.74
C ASP A 197 -17.08 -1.62 -10.72
N ASN A 198 -16.31 -2.59 -10.23
CA ASN A 198 -15.95 -3.81 -10.96
C ASN A 198 -15.14 -3.58 -12.26
N ASN A 199 -14.43 -2.45 -12.39
CA ASN A 199 -13.57 -2.23 -13.56
C ASN A 199 -12.28 -3.05 -13.46
N THR A 200 -11.78 -3.55 -14.58
CA THR A 200 -10.56 -4.35 -14.66
C THR A 200 -9.61 -3.85 -15.74
N ALA A 201 -8.39 -3.46 -15.37
CA ALA A 201 -7.33 -3.14 -16.32
C ALA A 201 -6.13 -4.07 -16.13
N LYS A 202 -5.71 -4.75 -17.20
CA LYS A 202 -4.60 -5.71 -17.16
C LYS A 202 -3.61 -5.45 -18.28
N VAL A 203 -2.33 -5.35 -17.92
CA VAL A 203 -1.20 -5.32 -18.86
C VAL A 203 -0.31 -6.53 -18.62
N VAL A 204 0.01 -7.24 -19.70
CA VAL A 204 1.10 -8.21 -19.77
C VAL A 204 1.98 -7.81 -20.96
N GLY A 205 3.17 -7.27 -20.68
CA GLY A 205 4.09 -6.73 -21.67
C GLY A 205 4.77 -5.44 -21.21
N ASN A 206 5.77 -5.00 -21.97
CA ASN A 206 6.56 -3.81 -21.67
C ASN A 206 6.09 -2.60 -22.48
N ASN A 207 6.21 -1.40 -21.88
CA ASN A 207 5.81 -0.14 -22.50
C ASN A 207 4.34 -0.14 -22.95
N SER A 208 3.45 -0.72 -22.15
CA SER A 208 2.05 -0.95 -22.51
C SER A 208 1.08 -0.30 -21.52
N TYR A 209 -0.15 -0.02 -21.99
CA TYR A 209 -1.15 0.73 -21.26
C TYR A 209 -2.53 0.06 -21.32
N ALA A 210 -3.19 -0.11 -20.19
CA ALA A 210 -4.59 -0.55 -20.13
C ALA A 210 -5.41 0.40 -19.24
N GLN A 211 -6.59 0.81 -19.70
CA GLN A 211 -7.51 1.65 -18.92
C GLN A 211 -8.95 1.17 -19.03
N ALA A 212 -9.58 0.91 -17.89
CA ALA A 212 -11.00 0.63 -17.75
C ALA A 212 -11.59 1.70 -16.82
N ARG A 213 -12.46 2.59 -17.33
CA ARG A 213 -12.89 3.75 -16.56
C ARG A 213 -14.32 4.21 -16.82
N ASN A 214 -14.84 5.04 -15.92
CA ASN A 214 -16.08 5.81 -16.09
C ASN A 214 -17.28 4.92 -16.42
N GLY A 215 -17.72 4.15 -15.43
CA GLY A 215 -18.85 3.23 -15.52
C GLY A 215 -18.52 1.92 -14.80
N ASN A 216 -19.41 0.94 -14.93
CA ASN A 216 -19.33 -0.32 -14.19
C ASN A 216 -18.94 -1.48 -15.10
N GLY A 217 -18.10 -2.39 -14.61
CA GLY A 217 -17.79 -3.65 -15.30
C GLY A 217 -16.96 -3.51 -16.58
N ASN A 218 -16.22 -2.41 -16.75
CA ASN A 218 -15.35 -2.26 -17.92
C ASN A 218 -14.09 -3.12 -17.78
N SER A 219 -13.58 -3.65 -18.89
CA SER A 219 -12.43 -4.54 -18.93
C SER A 219 -11.48 -4.17 -20.08
N ALA A 220 -10.29 -3.65 -19.76
CA ALA A 220 -9.21 -3.40 -20.73
C ALA A 220 -8.04 -4.37 -20.50
N ARG A 221 -7.64 -5.11 -21.54
CA ARG A 221 -6.58 -6.12 -21.45
C ARG A 221 -5.57 -5.97 -22.57
N VAL A 222 -4.29 -5.87 -22.22
CA VAL A 222 -3.15 -5.90 -23.15
C VAL A 222 -2.32 -7.15 -22.92
N SER A 223 -1.98 -7.85 -24.02
CA SER A 223 -0.99 -8.91 -24.09
C SER A 223 -0.03 -8.63 -25.23
N GLY A 224 1.09 -7.97 -24.93
CA GLY A 224 2.09 -7.54 -25.90
C GLY A 224 2.78 -6.24 -25.49
N ASN A 225 3.85 -5.90 -26.21
CA ASN A 225 4.65 -4.71 -25.96
C ASN A 225 4.12 -3.51 -26.73
N LYS A 226 4.34 -2.30 -26.22
CA LYS A 226 4.01 -1.04 -26.92
C LYS A 226 2.54 -1.00 -27.36
N SER A 227 1.64 -1.46 -26.51
CA SER A 227 0.24 -1.67 -26.87
C SER A 227 -0.73 -1.04 -25.87
N THR A 228 -1.90 -0.64 -26.36
CA THR A 228 -2.85 0.19 -25.64
C THR A 228 -4.27 -0.37 -25.75
N ALA A 229 -4.94 -0.59 -24.62
CA ALA A 229 -6.35 -0.97 -24.56
C ALA A 229 -7.15 0.02 -23.68
N ILE A 230 -8.27 0.53 -24.17
CA ILE A 230 -9.13 1.48 -23.43
C ILE A 230 -10.60 1.02 -23.47
N ALA A 231 -11.22 0.80 -22.31
CA ALA A 231 -12.64 0.50 -22.17
C ALA A 231 -13.33 1.58 -21.32
N GLY A 232 -14.38 2.22 -21.83
CA GLY A 232 -15.08 3.34 -21.19
C GLY A 232 -15.02 4.64 -22.01
N PRO A 233 -16.02 5.54 -21.86
CA PRO A 233 -17.07 5.56 -20.83
C PRO A 233 -18.34 4.73 -21.12
N GLY A 234 -18.96 4.21 -20.05
CA GLY A 234 -20.18 3.41 -20.08
C GLY A 234 -20.02 2.11 -19.31
N ASP A 235 -21.02 1.23 -19.36
CA ASP A 235 -20.98 -0.03 -18.61
C ASP A 235 -20.66 -1.22 -19.51
N ASN A 236 -19.96 -2.21 -18.95
CA ASN A 236 -19.71 -3.51 -19.57
C ASN A 236 -18.92 -3.45 -20.89
N ASN A 237 -18.03 -2.47 -21.05
CA ASN A 237 -17.14 -2.42 -22.20
C ASN A 237 -15.96 -3.37 -22.03
N SER A 238 -15.65 -4.17 -23.06
CA SER A 238 -14.53 -5.11 -23.03
C SER A 238 -13.63 -4.90 -24.24
N VAL A 239 -12.36 -4.62 -23.98
CA VAL A 239 -11.31 -4.46 -24.98
C VAL A 239 -10.16 -5.41 -24.67
N LYS A 240 -9.74 -6.14 -25.70
CA LYS A 240 -8.57 -7.03 -25.65
C LYS A 240 -7.64 -6.71 -26.81
N VAL A 241 -6.39 -6.47 -26.48
CA VAL A 241 -5.30 -6.26 -27.43
C VAL A 241 -4.29 -7.37 -27.29
N SER A 242 -3.93 -7.99 -28.41
CA SER A 242 -2.92 -9.05 -28.50
C SER A 242 -1.92 -8.74 -29.61
N GLY A 243 -0.63 -8.89 -29.32
CA GLY A 243 0.46 -8.55 -30.22
C GLY A 243 1.12 -7.21 -29.88
N ASN A 244 2.18 -6.88 -30.62
CA ASN A 244 2.99 -5.68 -30.35
C ASN A 244 2.53 -4.48 -31.19
N GLY A 245 2.62 -3.27 -30.62
CA GLY A 245 2.32 -2.04 -31.35
C GLY A 245 0.84 -1.86 -31.68
N LYS A 246 -0.07 -2.41 -30.87
CA LYS A 246 -1.51 -2.45 -31.17
C LYS A 246 -2.29 -1.47 -30.31
N TYR A 247 -3.39 -0.96 -30.87
CA TYR A 247 -4.32 -0.05 -30.19
C TYR A 247 -5.74 -0.57 -30.37
N ALA A 248 -6.54 -0.56 -29.30
CA ALA A 248 -7.98 -0.72 -29.39
C ALA A 248 -8.68 0.09 -28.29
N GLN A 249 -9.87 0.58 -28.62
CA GLN A 249 -10.73 1.31 -27.69
C GLN A 249 -12.19 0.93 -27.91
N LYS A 250 -12.95 0.91 -26.82
CA LYS A 250 -14.41 0.84 -26.84
C LYS A 250 -14.95 1.86 -25.83
N PRO A 251 -15.80 2.80 -26.25
CA PRO A 251 -16.61 3.57 -25.31
C PRO A 251 -17.56 2.68 -24.33
#